data_AF-A0A843GWB9-F1
#
_entry.id   AF-A0A843GWB9-F1
#
_cell.length_a   1.000
_cell.length_b   1.000
_cell.length_c   1.000
_cell.angle_alpha   90.00
_cell.angle_beta   90.00
_cell.angle_gamma   90.00
#
_symmetry.space_group_name_H-M   'P 1'
#
loop_
_entity.id
_entity.type
_entity.pdbx_description
1 polymer ?
#
loop_
_entity_poly.entity_id
_entity_poly.type
_entity_poly.pdbx_seq_one_letter_code
_entity_poly.pdbx_strand_id
1 'polypeptide(L)' 'MSGGIKCKCNNPKWIVWHYKCNYSYFQYPKGKYHDSKYSLIHCEHCQATWRTKAKYVEKLPMKEEE' A
#
# COMPACT_ATOMS: atom_id res chain seq x y z
N MET A 1 10.39 -9.07 -7.43
CA MET A 1 9.58 -8.33 -6.43
C MET A 1 9.16 -7.00 -7.04
N SER A 2 8.11 -7.02 -7.86
CA SER A 2 7.83 -5.97 -8.85
C SER A 2 6.54 -5.23 -8.52
N GLY A 3 6.60 -3.90 -8.51
CA GLY A 3 5.43 -3.01 -8.41
C GLY A 3 5.45 -2.03 -7.24
N GLY A 4 6.61 -1.49 -6.85
CA GLY A 4 6.70 -0.40 -5.88
C GLY A 4 7.69 0.65 -6.33
N ILE A 5 7.39 1.93 -6.09
CA ILE A 5 8.31 3.05 -6.30
C ILE A 5 9.20 3.14 -5.06
N LYS A 6 10.53 3.09 -5.25
CA LYS A 6 11.49 3.20 -4.13
C LYS A 6 11.40 4.58 -3.49
N CYS A 7 11.29 4.60 -2.16
CA CYS A 7 11.36 5.84 -1.40
C CYS A 7 12.78 6.44 -1.43
N LYS A 8 12.86 7.76 -1.66
CA LYS A 8 14.11 8.53 -1.68
C LYS A 8 14.27 9.45 -0.46
N CYS A 9 13.33 9.43 0.48
CA CYS A 9 13.35 10.29 1.67
C CYS A 9 14.25 9.70 2.77
N ASN A 10 14.99 10.55 3.48
CA ASN A 10 15.71 10.13 4.69
C ASN A 10 14.76 9.78 5.84
N ASN A 11 13.61 10.46 5.95
CA ASN A 11 12.56 10.15 6.93
C ASN A 11 11.20 9.99 6.23
N PRO A 12 10.87 8.79 5.74
CA PRO A 12 9.64 8.57 5.01
C PRO A 12 8.42 8.56 5.95
N LYS A 13 7.46 9.42 5.66
CA LYS A 13 6.15 9.41 6.32
C LYS A 13 5.21 8.48 5.54
N TRP A 14 5.16 7.23 5.99
CA TRP A 14 4.33 6.19 5.40
C TRP A 14 2.90 6.28 5.92
N ILE A 15 1.93 6.23 5.02
CA ILE A 15 0.51 6.10 5.35
C ILE A 15 -0.10 4.96 4.51
N VAL A 16 -1.20 4.38 4.98
CA VAL A 16 -1.84 3.22 4.35
C VAL A 16 -2.87 3.70 3.33
N TRP A 17 -2.71 3.30 2.07
CA TRP A 17 -3.71 3.53 1.02
C TRP A 17 -4.71 2.39 0.94
N HIS A 18 -4.22 1.16 0.97
CA HIS A 18 -5.07 -0.04 0.87
C HIS A 18 -4.63 -1.02 1.95
N TYR A 19 -5.49 -1.24 2.93
CA TYR A 19 -5.20 -2.14 4.03
C TYR A 19 -5.66 -3.56 3.72
N LYS A 20 -4.74 -4.53 3.74
CA LYS A 20 -5.02 -5.95 3.50
C LYS A 20 -5.87 -6.21 2.25
N CYS A 21 -5.64 -5.43 1.20
CA CYS A 21 -6.32 -5.62 -0.08
C CYS A 21 -5.38 -5.31 -1.24
N ASN A 22 -5.68 -5.93 -2.38
CA ASN A 22 -4.96 -5.73 -3.62
C ASN A 22 -5.94 -5.61 -4.77
N TYR A 23 -5.70 -4.64 -5.66
CA TYR A 23 -6.41 -4.55 -6.92
C TYR A 23 -5.72 -5.47 -7.93
N SER A 24 -6.45 -6.43 -8.49
CA SER A 24 -5.90 -7.37 -9.47
C SER A 24 -6.84 -7.50 -10.66
N TYR A 25 -6.31 -7.19 -11.85
CA TYR A 25 -7.01 -7.46 -13.11
C TYR A 25 -6.97 -8.94 -13.51
N PHE A 26 -6.10 -9.73 -12.86
CA PHE A 26 -5.86 -11.14 -13.19
C PHE A 26 -6.63 -12.11 -12.28
N GLN A 27 -7.08 -11.70 -11.09
CA GLN A 27 -7.85 -12.54 -10.17
C GLN A 27 -9.36 -12.39 -10.41
N TYR A 28 -10.15 -13.43 -10.11
CA TYR A 28 -11.60 -13.44 -10.33
C TYR A 28 -12.36 -13.08 -9.04
N PRO A 29 -13.36 -12.18 -9.07
CA PRO A 29 -13.77 -11.32 -10.19
C PRO A 29 -12.70 -10.32 -10.64
N LYS A 30 -12.52 -10.22 -11.96
CA LYS A 30 -11.51 -9.35 -12.59
C LYS A 30 -11.79 -7.88 -12.32
N GLY A 31 -10.74 -7.10 -12.05
CA GLY A 31 -10.85 -5.65 -11.89
C GLY A 31 -11.54 -5.21 -10.60
N LYS A 32 -11.55 -6.07 -9.57
CA LYS A 32 -12.06 -5.74 -8.24
C LYS A 32 -10.94 -5.72 -7.20
N TYR A 33 -11.22 -5.07 -6.08
CA TYR A 33 -10.43 -5.23 -4.86
C TYR A 33 -10.65 -6.63 -4.31
N HIS A 34 -9.55 -7.30 -4.02
CA HIS A 34 -9.54 -8.61 -3.38
C HIS A 34 -8.85 -8.51 -2.04
N ASP A 35 -9.34 -9.28 -1.07
CA ASP A 35 -8.65 -9.44 0.21
C ASP A 35 -7.25 -10.01 -0.03
N SER A 36 -6.28 -9.42 0.62
CA SER A 36 -4.88 -9.79 0.51
C SER A 36 -4.19 -9.69 1.84
N LYS A 37 -3.19 -10.53 2.06
CA LYS A 37 -2.30 -10.35 3.22
C LYS A 37 -1.38 -9.13 3.06
N TYR A 38 -1.32 -8.54 1.86
CA TYR A 38 -0.53 -7.36 1.57
C TYR A 38 -1.36 -6.10 1.77
N SER A 39 -0.72 -5.08 2.33
CA SER A 39 -1.22 -3.71 2.35
C SER A 39 -0.37 -2.83 1.44
N LEU A 40 -1.00 -1.90 0.74
CA LEU A 40 -0.33 -0.83 0.01
C LEU A 40 -0.13 0.37 0.93
N ILE A 41 1.13 0.72 1.14
CA ILE A 41 1.53 1.94 1.84
C ILE A 41 2.13 2.91 0.82
N HIS A 42 1.95 4.21 1.06
CA HIS A 42 2.60 5.25 0.29
C HIS A 42 3.28 6.27 1.19
N CYS A 43 4.34 6.87 0.68
CA CYS A 43 5.04 7.96 1.35
C CYS A 43 4.40 9.28 0.95
N GLU A 44 3.95 10.09 1.92
CA GLU A 44 3.39 11.42 1.64
C GLU A 44 4.42 12.37 1.00
N HIS A 45 5.71 12.21 1.33
CA HIS A 45 6.74 13.16 0.88
C HIS A 45 7.19 12.97 -0.57
N CYS A 46 7.29 11.73 -1.04
CA CYS A 46 7.85 11.43 -2.37
C CYS A 46 6.95 10.54 -3.24
N GLN A 47 5.72 10.29 -2.80
CA GLN A 47 4.75 9.45 -3.51
C GLN A 47 5.24 8.02 -3.78
N ALA A 48 6.29 7.58 -3.08
CA ALA A 48 6.78 6.23 -3.15
C ALA A 48 5.71 5.26 -2.67
N THR A 49 5.51 4.16 -3.39
CA THR A 49 4.51 3.13 -3.08
C THR A 49 5.20 1.81 -2.76
N TRP A 50 4.73 1.15 -1.71
CA TRP A 50 5.28 -0.12 -1.28
C TRP A 50 4.18 -1.09 -0.86
N ARG A 51 4.36 -2.37 -1.17
CA ARG A 51 3.45 -3.43 -0.73
C ARG A 51 4.13 -4.27 0.33
N THR A 52 3.50 -4.39 1.49
CA THR A 52 4.09 -5.12 2.63
C THR A 52 3.04 -5.94 3.37
N LYS A 53 3.47 -7.05 3.97
CA LYS A 53 2.66 -7.87 4.91
C LYS A 53 3.01 -7.60 6.37
N ALA A 54 3.87 -6.62 6.61
CA ALA A 54 4.42 -6.38 7.93
C ALA A 54 3.34 -5.86 8.89
N LYS A 55 3.41 -6.32 10.14
CA LYS A 55 2.46 -5.90 11.19
C LYS A 55 2.54 -4.40 11.54
N TYR A 56 3.67 -3.73 11.24
CA TYR A 56 3.80 -2.30 11.51
C TYR A 56 2.78 -1.44 10.76
N VAL A 57 2.19 -1.96 9.67
CA VAL A 57 1.15 -1.26 8.92
C VAL A 57 -0.07 -0.97 9.78
N GLU A 58 -0.36 -1.82 10.77
CA GLU A 58 -1.49 -1.63 11.70
C GLU A 58 -1.30 -0.40 12.62
N LYS A 59 -0.07 0.13 12.70
CA LYS A 59 0.27 1.33 13.47
C LYS A 59 0.45 2.58 12.59
N LEU A 60 0.38 2.43 11.28
CA LEU A 60 0.51 3.57 10.37
C LEU A 60 -0.85 4.29 10.25
N PRO A 61 -0.84 5.63 10.07
CA PRO A 61 -2.06 6.36 9.76
C PRO A 61 -2.64 5.86 8.42
N MET A 62 -3.96 5.78 8.35
CA MET A 62 -4.67 5.48 7.10
C MET A 62 -4.93 6.78 6.35
N LYS A 63 -4.96 6.72 5.01
CA LYS A 63 -5.43 7.87 4.22
C LYS A 63 -6.93 7.98 4.39
N GLU A 64 -7.39 9.06 5.01
CA GLU A 64 -8.81 9.41 5.01
C GLU A 64 -9.17 9.87 3.60
N GLU A 65 -10.14 9.21 2.96
CA GLU A 65 -10.72 9.68 1.71
C GLU A 65 -11.74 10.78 2.07
N GLU A 66 -11.38 12.04 1.83
CA GLU A 66 -12.33 13.19 1.81
C GLU A 66 -13.26 13.11 0.60
#